data_AF-A0A2V8F8W2-F1
#
_entry.id   AF-A0A2V8F8W2-F1
#
_cell.length_a   1.000
_cell.length_b   1.000
_cell.length_c   1.000
_cell.angle_alpha   90.00
_cell.angle_beta   90.00
_cell.angle_gamma   90.00
#
_symmetry.space_group_name_H-M   'P 1'
#
loop_
_entity.id
_entity.type
_entity.pdbx_description
1 polymer ?
#
loop_
_entity_poly.entity_id
_entity_poly.type
_entity_poly.pdbx_seq_one_letter_code
_entity_poly.pdbx_strand_id
1 'polypeptide(L)'
;MMTPSFDLRRSQALWNRERLDLASDEILAQILDLGELEAWREIYRRAAAPTDEGAALRRRIVRLCCTVPVAFPHLFLAAMAHLGEVVDPYPEVPTHDVAA
;
A
#
# COMPACT_ATOMS: atom_id res chain seq x y z
N MET A 1 -1.14 -1.02 23.27
CA MET A 1 -1.99 -2.20 23.01
C MET A 1 -1.49 -2.86 21.74
N MET A 2 -1.12 -4.14 21.77
CA MET A 2 -0.84 -4.89 20.53
C MET A 2 -2.17 -5.15 19.84
N THR A 3 -2.39 -4.55 18.67
CA THR A 3 -3.56 -4.86 17.84
C THR A 3 -3.49 -6.35 17.44
N PRO A 4 -4.55 -7.14 17.66
CA PRO A 4 -4.56 -8.54 17.22
C PRO A 4 -4.34 -8.63 15.71
N SER A 5 -3.61 -9.64 15.25
CA SER A 5 -3.37 -9.83 13.81
C SER A 5 -4.69 -10.16 13.12
N PHE A 6 -5.00 -9.45 12.04
CA PHE A 6 -6.15 -9.76 11.20
C PHE A 6 -5.78 -10.78 10.13
N ASP A 7 -6.65 -11.75 9.84
CA ASP A 7 -6.44 -12.67 8.72
C ASP A 7 -6.91 -12.01 7.43
N LEU A 8 -5.96 -11.54 6.61
CA LEU A 8 -6.23 -10.90 5.32
C LEU A 8 -7.06 -11.76 4.37
N ARG A 9 -7.06 -13.09 4.50
CA ARG A 9 -7.90 -13.98 3.67
C ARG A 9 -9.40 -13.75 3.88
N ARG A 10 -9.78 -13.11 5.00
CA ARG A 10 -11.16 -12.80 5.35
C ARG A 10 -11.60 -11.41 4.87
N SER A 11 -10.70 -10.62 4.30
CA SER A 11 -11.03 -9.32 3.74
C SER A 11 -12.00 -9.47 2.57
N GLN A 12 -13.07 -8.68 2.56
CA GLN A 12 -14.03 -8.62 1.47
C GLN A 12 -13.37 -8.12 0.17
N ALA A 13 -12.26 -7.39 0.25
CA ALA A 13 -11.49 -6.99 -0.92
C ALA A 13 -11.04 -8.19 -1.76
N LEU A 14 -10.89 -9.38 -1.15
CA LEU A 14 -10.45 -10.60 -1.82
C LEU A 14 -11.59 -11.55 -2.19
N TRP A 15 -12.84 -11.08 -2.24
CA TRP A 15 -14.03 -11.91 -2.50
C TRP A 15 -13.92 -12.77 -3.78
N ASN A 16 -13.16 -12.30 -4.77
CA ASN A 16 -12.94 -12.97 -6.06
C ASN A 16 -11.55 -13.62 -6.18
N ARG A 17 -10.83 -13.84 -5.07
CA ARG A 17 -9.47 -14.41 -5.06
C ARG A 17 -9.42 -15.69 -4.23
N GLU A 18 -8.79 -16.72 -4.79
CA GLU A 18 -8.61 -18.00 -4.11
C GLU A 18 -7.37 -18.03 -3.18
N ARG A 19 -6.40 -17.15 -3.42
CA ARG A 19 -5.11 -17.14 -2.71
C ARG A 19 -4.74 -15.73 -2.28
N LEU A 20 -4.14 -15.64 -1.08
CA LEU A 20 -3.49 -14.44 -0.59
C LEU A 20 -2.00 -14.51 -0.92
N ASP A 21 -1.55 -13.65 -1.82
CA ASP A 21 -0.13 -13.42 -2.11
C ASP A 21 0.16 -11.91 -2.16
N LEU A 22 0.81 -11.39 -1.12
CA LEU A 22 1.20 -9.98 -1.05
C LEU A 22 2.39 -9.66 -1.97
N ALA A 23 2.98 -10.66 -2.62
CA ALA A 23 3.92 -10.45 -3.71
C ALA A 23 3.25 -10.12 -5.05
N SER A 24 1.95 -10.40 -5.18
CA SER A 24 1.15 -10.01 -6.34
C SER A 24 0.73 -8.55 -6.24
N ASP A 25 1.12 -7.76 -7.23
CA ASP A 25 0.77 -6.35 -7.35
C ASP A 25 -0.77 -6.19 -7.49
N GLU A 26 -1.45 -7.12 -8.14
CA GLU A 26 -2.92 -7.12 -8.28
C GLU A 26 -3.63 -7.33 -6.93
N ILE A 27 -3.21 -8.35 -6.16
CA ILE A 27 -3.82 -8.66 -4.86
C ILE A 27 -3.58 -7.50 -3.88
N LEU A 28 -2.34 -7.00 -3.84
CA LEU A 28 -2.01 -5.92 -2.94
C LEU A 28 -2.75 -4.63 -3.31
N ALA A 29 -2.80 -4.26 -4.60
CA ALA A 29 -3.57 -3.09 -5.05
C ALA A 29 -5.05 -3.22 -4.67
N GLN A 30 -5.65 -4.40 -4.84
CA GLN A 30 -7.04 -4.65 -4.46
C GLN A 30 -7.29 -4.47 -2.96
N ILE A 31 -6.36 -4.91 -2.10
CA ILE A 31 -6.45 -4.68 -0.65
C ILE A 31 -6.28 -3.19 -0.32
N LEU A 32 -5.35 -2.49 -0.96
CA LEU A 32 -5.14 -1.06 -0.72
C LEU A 32 -6.34 -0.22 -1.17
N ASP A 33 -7.02 -0.63 -2.22
CA ASP A 33 -8.16 0.10 -2.80
C ASP A 33 -9.49 -0.21 -2.10
N LEU A 34 -9.77 -1.49 -1.83
CA LEU A 34 -11.08 -1.97 -1.36
C LEU A 34 -11.06 -2.61 0.03
N GLY A 35 -9.89 -2.66 0.68
CA GLY A 35 -9.70 -3.30 1.98
C GLY A 35 -10.39 -2.57 3.13
N GLU A 36 -10.79 -3.33 4.14
CA GLU A 36 -11.28 -2.79 5.39
C GLU A 36 -10.13 -2.23 6.24
N LEU A 37 -10.45 -1.40 7.22
CA LEU A 37 -9.46 -0.77 8.09
C LEU A 37 -8.57 -1.80 8.81
N GLU A 38 -9.12 -2.95 9.20
CA GLU A 38 -8.39 -4.07 9.80
C GLU A 38 -7.38 -4.68 8.83
N ALA A 39 -7.74 -4.80 7.55
CA ALA A 39 -6.84 -5.29 6.51
C ALA A 39 -5.69 -4.29 6.30
N TRP A 40 -5.98 -2.99 6.25
CA TRP A 40 -4.95 -1.96 6.13
C TRP A 40 -4.00 -1.92 7.34
N ARG A 41 -4.54 -2.06 8.56
CA ARG A 41 -3.73 -2.16 9.79
C ARG A 41 -2.81 -3.37 9.76
N GLU A 42 -3.28 -4.49 9.24
CA GLU A 42 -2.49 -5.70 9.09
C GLU A 42 -1.41 -5.57 8.02
N ILE A 43 -1.70 -4.95 6.88
CA ILE A 43 -0.70 -4.60 5.86
C ILE A 43 0.39 -3.71 6.47
N TYR A 44 0.01 -2.67 7.19
CA TYR A 44 0.95 -1.79 7.89
C TYR A 44 1.81 -2.56 8.90
N ARG A 45 1.19 -3.43 9.71
CA ARG A 45 1.90 -4.26 10.70
C ARG A 45 2.94 -5.17 10.04
N ARG A 46 2.62 -5.78 8.89
CA ARG A 46 3.56 -6.61 8.12
C ARG A 46 4.68 -5.77 7.51
N ALA A 47 4.35 -4.60 6.97
CA ALA A 47 5.30 -3.66 6.40
C ALA A 47 6.28 -3.08 7.44
N ALA A 48 5.82 -2.93 8.69
CA ALA A 48 6.62 -2.47 9.82
C ALA A 48 7.53 -3.57 10.42
N ALA A 49 7.36 -4.83 10.03
CA ALA A 49 8.22 -5.91 10.53
C ALA A 49 9.67 -5.69 10.05
N PRO A 50 10.68 -5.81 10.94
CA PRO A 50 12.09 -5.63 10.60
C PRO A 50 12.64 -6.87 9.89
N THR A 51 12.08 -7.16 8.73
CA THR A 51 12.34 -8.35 7.90
C THR A 51 12.50 -7.91 6.45
N ASP A 52 13.16 -8.75 5.64
CA ASP A 52 13.31 -8.48 4.21
C ASP A 52 11.95 -8.47 3.50
N GLU A 53 11.01 -9.31 3.93
CA GLU A 53 9.63 -9.30 3.43
C GLU A 53 8.90 -8.00 3.76
N GLY A 54 9.08 -7.49 4.98
CA GLY A 54 8.52 -6.19 5.40
C GLY A 54 9.08 -5.05 4.55
N ALA A 55 10.39 -5.04 4.32
CA ALA A 55 11.03 -4.05 3.45
C ALA A 55 10.59 -4.15 1.99
N ALA A 56 10.48 -5.36 1.45
CA ALA A 56 9.98 -5.59 0.10
C ALA A 56 8.52 -5.14 -0.06
N LEU A 57 7.69 -5.38 0.97
CA LEU A 57 6.30 -4.94 1.00
C LEU A 57 6.19 -3.42 0.98
N ARG A 58 6.98 -2.70 1.79
CA ARG A 58 6.99 -1.23 1.80
C ARG A 58 7.31 -0.64 0.43
N ARG A 59 8.41 -1.09 -0.18
CA ARG A 59 8.82 -0.65 -1.53
C ARG A 59 7.75 -0.91 -2.58
N ARG A 60 7.06 -2.05 -2.48
CA ARG A 60 5.97 -2.41 -3.39
C ARG A 60 4.75 -1.51 -3.19
N ILE A 61 4.36 -1.20 -1.95
CA ILE A 61 3.26 -0.27 -1.67
C ILE A 61 3.57 1.11 -2.26
N VAL A 62 4.79 1.64 -2.06
CA VAL A 62 5.20 2.93 -2.64
C VAL A 62 5.08 2.91 -4.15
N ARG A 63 5.64 1.89 -4.82
CA ARG A 63 5.53 1.74 -6.27
C ARG A 63 4.07 1.73 -6.74
N LEU A 64 3.23 0.90 -6.12
CA LEU A 64 1.82 0.79 -6.51
C LEU A 64 1.09 2.12 -6.37
N CYS A 65 1.26 2.82 -5.25
CA CYS A 65 0.60 4.11 -5.04
C CYS A 65 1.03 5.19 -6.06
N CYS A 66 2.18 5.02 -6.71
CA CYS A 66 2.66 5.92 -7.76
C CYS A 66 2.26 5.47 -9.18
N THR A 67 1.87 4.21 -9.40
CA THR A 67 1.68 3.65 -10.75
C THR A 67 0.27 3.13 -11.02
N VAL A 68 -0.52 2.83 -9.99
CA VAL A 68 -1.90 2.36 -10.14
C VAL A 68 -2.86 3.28 -9.40
N PRO A 69 -4.05 3.56 -9.97
CA PRO A 69 -5.09 4.26 -9.23
C PRO A 69 -5.51 3.42 -8.02
N VAL A 70 -5.37 3.98 -6.83
CA VAL A 70 -5.93 3.47 -5.58
C VAL A 70 -6.73 4.60 -4.94
N ALA A 71 -7.71 4.28 -4.11
CA ALA A 71 -8.59 5.29 -3.50
C ALA A 71 -7.85 6.28 -2.60
N PHE A 72 -6.80 5.83 -1.88
CA PHE A 72 -6.09 6.65 -0.88
C PHE A 72 -4.56 6.53 -0.99
N PRO A 73 -3.94 6.90 -2.12
CA PRO A 73 -2.50 6.67 -2.34
C PRO A 73 -1.65 7.42 -1.31
N HIS A 74 -1.99 8.67 -1.01
CA HIS A 74 -1.24 9.51 -0.07
C HIS A 74 -1.29 9.02 1.38
N LEU A 75 -2.37 8.32 1.78
CA LEU A 75 -2.44 7.68 3.09
C LEU A 75 -1.34 6.62 3.23
N PHE A 76 -1.22 5.75 2.23
CA PHE A 76 -0.24 4.68 2.25
C PHE A 76 1.18 5.20 2.05
N LEU A 77 1.37 6.18 1.16
CA LEU A 77 2.66 6.84 0.97
C LEU A 77 3.16 7.49 2.27
N ALA A 78 2.31 8.23 2.98
CA ALA A 78 2.66 8.81 4.28
C ALA A 78 3.02 7.72 5.31
N ALA A 79 2.26 6.63 5.34
CA ALA A 79 2.54 5.49 6.23
C ALA A 79 3.88 4.81 5.90
N MET A 80 4.22 4.63 4.62
CA MET A 80 5.51 4.04 4.22
C MET A 80 6.69 4.99 4.49
N ALA A 81 6.49 6.29 4.28
CA ALA A 81 7.47 7.31 4.64
C ALA A 81 7.76 7.30 6.16
N HIS A 82 6.72 7.16 6.99
CA HIS A 82 6.87 6.99 8.43
C HIS A 82 7.67 5.73 8.81
N LEU A 83 7.58 4.66 8.02
CA LEU A 83 8.37 3.44 8.20
C LEU A 83 9.78 3.52 7.58
N GLY A 84 10.18 4.68 7.06
CA GLY A 84 11.53 4.95 6.57
C GLY A 84 11.74 4.74 5.06
N GLU A 85 10.68 4.53 4.27
CA GLU A 85 10.82 4.57 2.82
C GLU A 85 11.05 5.99 2.31
N VAL A 86 11.83 6.10 1.25
CA VAL A 86 12.00 7.36 0.53
C VAL A 86 10.79 7.55 -0.39
N VAL A 87 9.95 8.51 -0.04
CA VAL A 87 8.82 8.93 -0.86
C VAL A 87 9.05 10.38 -1.25
N ASP A 88 8.96 10.69 -2.54
CA ASP A 88 8.97 12.06 -3.00
C ASP A 88 7.62 12.72 -2.65
N PRO A 89 7.59 13.71 -1.73
CA PRO A 89 6.36 14.38 -1.36
C PRO A 89 5.86 15.36 -2.43
N TYR A 90 6.70 15.75 -3.39
CA TYR A 90 6.41 16.78 -4.38
C TYR A 90 6.86 16.34 -5.78
N PRO A 91 6.11 15.44 -6.44
CA PRO A 91 6.38 15.11 -7.83
C PRO A 91 6.34 16.39 -8.67
N GLU A 92 7.21 16.49 -9.69
CA GLU A 92 7.28 17.66 -10.56
C GLU A 92 5.88 18.01 -11.09
N VAL A 93 5.41 19.20 -10.74
CA VAL A 93 4.15 19.73 -11.25
C VAL A 93 4.42 20.20 -12.67
N PRO A 94 3.75 19.65 -13.71
CA PRO A 94 3.94 20.10 -15.07
C PRO A 94 3.70 21.62 -15.16
N THR A 95 4.67 22.35 -15.69
CA THR A 95 4.46 23.77 -15.97
C THR A 95 3.43 23.89 -17.09
N HIS A 96 2.37 24.66 -16.87
CA HIS A 96 1.42 25.03 -17.91
C HIS A 96 2.07 26.04 -18.89
N ASP A 97 3.14 25.67 -19.58
CA ASP A 97 3.53 26.38 -20.79
C ASP A 97 2.58 25.96 -21.91
N VAL A 98 1.36 26.52 -21.85
CA VAL A 98 0.47 26.58 -23.00
C VAL A 98 1.13 27.56 -23.95
N ALA A 99 1.93 27.04 -24.88
CA ALA A 99 2.44 27.82 -25.99
C ALA A 99 1.25 28.49 -26.70
N ALA A 100 1.22 29.82 -26.62
CA ALA A 100 0.33 30.70 -27.37
C ALA A 100 0.73 30.74 -28.85
#